data_AF-A0A6V8PKW2-F1
#
_entry.id   AF-A0A6V8PKW2-F1
#
_cell.length_a   1.000
_cell.length_b   1.000
_cell.length_c   1.000
_cell.angle_alpha   90.00
_cell.angle_beta   90.00
_cell.angle_gamma   90.00
#
_symmetry.space_group_name_H-M   'P 1'
#
loop_
_entity.id
_entity.type
_entity.pdbx_description
1 polymer ?
#
loop_
_entity_poly.entity_id
_entity_poly.type
_entity_poly.pdbx_seq_one_letter_code
_entity_poly.pdbx_strand_id
1 'polypeptide(L)'
;MHKMDQTRTPYIEGLIKYVKENRLPFHMPGHKQGQGIHPLLKKILGDEVFQYDLTEVDGVYYLHNPTGILKEAQDLAAELYKVDQPIFLSIPSSHPQQLSMGLI
;
A
#
# COMPACT_ATOMS: atom_id res chain seq x y z
N MET A 1 -21.33 -17.47 5.65
CA MET A 1 -20.12 -16.63 5.70
C MET A 1 -20.26 -15.67 6.87
N HIS A 2 -19.23 -15.52 7.69
CA HIS A 2 -19.17 -14.46 8.68
C HIS A 2 -18.92 -13.13 7.95
N LYS A 3 -19.74 -12.11 8.22
CA LYS A 3 -19.58 -10.77 7.64
C LYS A 3 -18.27 -10.16 8.15
N MET A 4 -17.41 -9.65 7.27
CA MET A 4 -16.18 -9.00 7.67
C MET A 4 -16.45 -7.65 8.36
N ASP A 5 -15.54 -7.25 9.24
CA ASP A 5 -15.62 -5.96 9.92
C ASP A 5 -15.10 -4.83 9.01
N GLN A 6 -16.04 -4.13 8.38
CA GLN A 6 -15.77 -3.02 7.47
C GLN A 6 -15.30 -1.73 8.16
N THR A 7 -15.15 -1.72 9.50
CA THR A 7 -14.55 -0.57 10.22
C THR A 7 -13.03 -0.63 10.27
N ARG A 8 -12.44 -1.78 9.93
CA ARG A 8 -10.98 -1.98 9.94
C ARG A 8 -10.32 -1.39 8.70
N THR A 9 -9.05 -1.01 8.85
CA THR A 9 -8.21 -0.53 7.75
C THR A 9 -6.86 -1.25 7.74
N PRO A 10 -6.82 -2.57 7.46
CA PRO A 10 -5.63 -3.40 7.68
C PRO A 10 -4.37 -2.89 7.00
N TYR A 11 -4.51 -2.35 5.79
CA TYR A 11 -3.39 -1.79 5.04
C TYR A 11 -2.82 -0.52 5.72
N ILE A 12 -3.69 0.40 6.17
CA ILE A 12 -3.27 1.61 6.89
C ILE A 12 -2.68 1.26 8.26
N GLU A 13 -3.31 0.34 8.99
CA GLU A 13 -2.81 -0.19 10.27
C GLU A 13 -1.41 -0.77 10.12
N GLY A 14 -1.18 -1.55 9.06
CA GLY A 14 0.13 -2.12 8.75
C GLY A 14 1.18 -1.07 8.36
N LEU A 15 0.81 -0.04 7.59
CA LEU A 15 1.68 1.09 7.28
C LEU A 15 2.11 1.84 8.54
N ILE A 16 1.16 2.15 9.43
CA ILE A 16 1.44 2.80 10.72
C ILE A 16 2.39 1.95 11.56
N LYS A 17 2.15 0.63 11.61
CA LYS A 17 3.03 -0.29 12.33
C LYS A 17 4.45 -0.27 11.75
N TYR A 18 4.58 -0.36 10.43
CA TYR A 18 5.87 -0.34 9.74
C TYR A 18 6.68 0.93 10.06
N VAL A 19 6.04 2.11 9.98
CA VAL A 19 6.69 3.38 10.30
C VAL A 19 7.12 3.43 11.77
N LYS A 20 6.28 2.95 12.69
CA LYS A 20 6.58 2.90 14.14
C LYS A 20 7.77 2.00 14.49
N GLU A 21 8.05 0.98 13.69
CA GLU A 21 9.21 0.10 13.90
C GLU A 21 10.55 0.81 13.62
N ASN A 22 10.53 2.00 13.00
CA ASN A 22 11.70 2.87 12.80
C ASN A 22 12.92 2.13 12.22
N ARG A 23 12.66 1.28 11.22
CA ARG A 23 13.68 0.47 10.54
C ARG A 23 14.60 1.39 9.72
N LEU A 24 15.90 1.09 9.68
CA LEU A 24 16.84 1.80 8.82
C LEU A 24 16.56 1.48 7.33
N PRO A 25 16.20 2.47 6.50
CA PRO A 25 15.73 2.21 5.14
C PRO A 25 16.90 2.03 4.16
N PHE A 26 17.50 0.85 4.08
CA PHE A 26 18.51 0.57 3.05
C PHE A 26 17.93 0.30 1.66
N HIS A 27 16.60 0.27 1.53
CA HIS A 27 15.87 0.13 0.27
C HIS A 27 15.48 1.50 -0.33
N MET A 28 14.85 1.47 -1.50
CA MET A 28 14.18 2.63 -2.11
C MET A 28 12.95 3.06 -1.28
N PRO A 29 12.50 4.33 -1.37
CA PRO A 29 13.06 5.43 -2.16
C PRO A 29 14.35 6.05 -1.60
N GLY A 30 15.08 6.77 -2.46
CA GLY A 30 16.40 7.36 -2.15
C GLY A 30 16.40 8.47 -1.10
N HIS A 31 15.23 9.03 -0.75
CA HIS A 31 15.12 10.05 0.29
C HIS A 31 15.07 9.47 1.72
N LYS A 32 15.11 8.14 1.86
CA LYS A 32 15.33 7.46 3.15
C LYS A 32 14.36 7.91 4.24
N GLN A 33 13.06 7.72 4.00
CA GLN A 33 11.98 8.11 4.91
C GLN A 33 11.98 9.61 5.27
N GLY A 34 12.53 10.45 4.40
CA GLY A 34 12.50 11.90 4.55
C GLY A 34 13.85 12.51 4.92
N GLN A 35 14.87 11.72 5.22
CA GLN A 35 16.22 12.23 5.55
C GLN A 35 16.84 13.02 4.40
N GLY A 36 16.62 12.58 3.16
CA GLY A 36 17.13 13.23 1.94
C GLY A 36 16.22 14.29 1.33
N ILE A 37 15.09 14.64 1.97
CA ILE A 37 14.13 15.61 1.41
C ILE A 37 14.54 17.05 1.76
N HIS A 38 14.45 17.94 0.76
CA HIS A 38 14.66 19.36 0.94
C HIS A 38 13.69 19.98 1.97
N PRO A 39 14.14 20.81 2.92
CA PRO A 39 13.29 21.36 3.99
C PRO A 39 12.04 22.11 3.50
N LEU A 40 12.13 22.80 2.36
CA LEU A 40 10.96 23.47 1.76
C LEU A 40 9.85 22.48 1.40
N LEU A 41 10.19 21.28 0.92
CA LEU A 41 9.19 20.28 0.55
C LEU A 41 8.55 19.66 1.79
N LYS A 42 9.34 19.41 2.84
CA LYS A 42 8.85 19.01 4.17
C LYS A 42 7.86 20.02 4.74
N LYS A 43 8.15 21.32 4.60
CA LYS A 43 7.26 22.39 5.05
C LYS A 43 5.90 22.39 4.33
N ILE A 44 5.88 22.00 3.05
CA ILE A 44 4.66 22.03 2.23
C ILE A 44 3.83 20.76 2.42
N LEU A 45 4.47 19.58 2.43
CA LEU A 45 3.77 18.29 2.43
C LEU A 45 3.68 17.64 3.81
N GLY A 46 4.49 18.08 4.77
CA GLY A 46 4.67 17.41 6.06
C GLY A 46 5.73 16.31 6.00
N ASP A 47 6.38 16.08 7.14
CA ASP A 47 7.45 15.07 7.25
C ASP A 47 6.92 13.64 7.12
N GLU A 48 5.72 13.39 7.63
CA GLU A 48 5.14 12.05 7.72
C GLU A 48 4.85 11.43 6.34
N VAL A 49 4.50 12.24 5.33
CA VAL A 49 4.21 11.75 3.98
C VAL A 49 5.39 10.94 3.42
N PHE A 50 6.62 11.36 3.70
CA PHE A 50 7.82 10.67 3.24
C PHE A 50 8.13 9.39 4.02
N GLN A 51 7.54 9.20 5.20
CA GLN A 51 7.71 7.96 5.96
C GLN A 51 6.82 6.85 5.39
N TYR A 52 5.68 7.22 4.79
CA TYR A 52 4.74 6.32 4.14
C TYR A 52 5.03 6.08 2.64
N ASP A 53 5.96 6.84 2.04
CA ASP A 53 6.47 6.58 0.70
C ASP A 53 7.39 5.35 0.71
N LEU A 54 6.76 4.18 0.55
CA LEU A 54 7.40 2.87 0.66
C LEU A 54 7.21 2.09 -0.64
N THR A 55 8.26 1.39 -1.05
CA THR A 55 8.23 0.55 -2.25
C THR A 55 8.76 -0.85 -1.92
N GLU A 56 7.99 -1.85 -2.34
CA GLU A 56 8.29 -3.29 -2.27
C GLU A 56 8.90 -3.77 -0.94
N VAL A 57 8.35 -3.27 0.17
CA VAL A 57 8.75 -3.64 1.52
C VAL A 57 7.99 -4.87 1.99
N ASP A 58 8.76 -5.87 2.44
CA ASP A 58 8.23 -7.15 2.91
C ASP A 58 7.15 -6.96 3.99
N GLY A 59 6.04 -7.68 3.81
CA GLY A 59 4.92 -7.68 4.73
C GLY A 59 3.99 -6.47 4.63
N VAL A 60 4.30 -5.50 3.77
CA VAL A 60 3.47 -4.29 3.59
C VAL A 60 3.02 -4.10 2.15
N TYR A 61 3.94 -4.04 1.18
CA TYR A 61 3.58 -3.60 -0.17
C TYR A 61 4.13 -4.50 -1.27
N TYR A 62 3.25 -5.29 -1.89
CA TYR A 62 3.57 -6.10 -3.08
C TYR A 62 2.31 -6.25 -3.94
N LEU A 63 2.11 -5.33 -4.88
CA LEU A 63 0.84 -5.19 -5.61
C LEU A 63 0.51 -6.35 -6.55
N HIS A 64 1.52 -6.97 -7.16
CA HIS A 64 1.32 -7.98 -8.21
C HIS A 64 1.03 -9.38 -7.66
N ASN A 65 1.36 -9.64 -6.40
CA ASN A 65 0.97 -10.85 -5.70
C ASN A 65 0.57 -10.49 -4.26
N PRO A 66 -0.65 -9.94 -4.07
CA PRO A 66 -1.07 -9.42 -2.77
C PRO A 66 -1.18 -10.54 -1.75
N THR A 67 -0.43 -10.37 -0.65
CA THR A 67 -0.45 -11.24 0.53
C THR A 67 -0.56 -10.40 1.80
N GLY A 68 -0.80 -11.03 2.95
CA GLY A 68 -0.85 -10.36 4.25
C GLY A 68 -1.86 -9.20 4.29
N ILE A 69 -1.44 -8.05 4.80
CA ILE A 69 -2.31 -6.88 5.05
C ILE A 69 -2.97 -6.31 3.78
N LEU A 70 -2.29 -6.42 2.63
CA LEU A 70 -2.82 -5.94 1.36
C LEU A 70 -3.93 -6.86 0.86
N LYS A 71 -3.76 -8.17 1.02
CA LYS A 71 -4.79 -9.16 0.68
C LYS A 71 -6.01 -9.00 1.58
N GLU A 72 -5.80 -8.79 2.88
CA GLU A 72 -6.91 -8.55 3.81
C GLU A 72 -7.72 -7.29 3.46
N ALA A 73 -7.05 -6.21 3.04
CA ALA A 73 -7.72 -5.00 2.56
C ALA A 73 -8.48 -5.23 1.25
N GLN A 74 -7.93 -6.03 0.34
CA GLN A 74 -8.63 -6.44 -0.87
C GLN A 74 -9.86 -7.29 -0.54
N ASP A 75 -9.76 -8.28 0.34
CA ASP A 75 -10.88 -9.15 0.72
C ASP A 75 -12.04 -8.34 1.37
N LEU A 76 -11.72 -7.34 2.20
CA LEU A 76 -12.70 -6.39 2.74
C LEU A 76 -13.43 -5.64 1.61
N ALA A 77 -12.69 -5.15 0.61
CA ALA A 77 -13.26 -4.49 -0.55
C ALA A 77 -14.10 -5.46 -1.42
N ALA A 78 -13.67 -6.71 -1.56
CA ALA A 78 -14.40 -7.76 -2.28
C ALA A 78 -15.80 -7.92 -1.70
N GLU A 79 -15.88 -8.06 -0.37
CA GLU A 79 -17.14 -8.24 0.36
C GLU A 79 -18.03 -6.99 0.25
N LEU A 80 -17.44 -5.80 0.40
CA LEU A 80 -18.18 -4.54 0.35
C LEU A 80 -18.83 -4.30 -1.04
N TYR A 81 -18.04 -4.50 -2.10
CA TYR A 81 -18.47 -4.25 -3.48
C TYR A 81 -19.14 -5.46 -4.14
N LYS A 82 -19.18 -6.62 -3.46
CA LYS A 82 -19.76 -7.88 -3.96
C LYS A 82 -19.11 -8.34 -5.27
N VAL A 83 -17.78 -8.34 -5.30
CA VAL A 83 -16.97 -8.79 -6.44
C VAL A 83 -16.05 -9.92 -6.01
N ASP A 84 -15.82 -10.89 -6.88
CA ASP A 84 -15.02 -12.07 -6.53
C ASP A 84 -13.53 -11.77 -6.42
N GLN A 85 -13.01 -10.84 -7.24
CA GLN A 85 -11.57 -10.52 -7.33
C GLN A 85 -11.38 -8.99 -7.41
N PRO A 86 -11.24 -8.28 -6.27
CA PRO A 86 -10.94 -6.86 -6.28
C PRO A 86 -9.47 -6.61 -6.59
N ILE A 87 -9.20 -5.63 -7.45
CA ILE A 87 -7.85 -5.23 -7.84
C ILE A 87 -7.65 -3.77 -7.42
N PHE A 88 -6.56 -3.51 -6.70
CA PHE A 88 -6.14 -2.14 -6.39
C PHE A 88 -5.13 -1.69 -7.44
N LEU A 89 -5.38 -0.55 -8.07
CA LEU A 89 -4.55 0.01 -9.13
C LEU A 89 -3.86 1.28 -8.63
N SER A 90 -2.55 1.38 -8.87
CA SER A 90 -1.77 2.59 -8.60
C SER A 90 -1.80 3.58 -9.78
N ILE A 91 -2.13 3.10 -10.99
CA ILE A 91 -2.21 3.90 -12.22
C ILE A 91 -3.66 4.02 -12.73
N PRO A 92 -3.99 5.06 -13.52
CA PRO A 92 -5.32 5.21 -14.11
C PRO A 92 -5.72 4.02 -14.98
N SER A 93 -7.02 3.72 -14.99
CA SER A 93 -7.63 2.56 -15.68
C SER A 93 -7.65 2.65 -17.21
N SER A 94 -6.86 3.52 -17.85
CA SER A 94 -6.87 3.69 -19.30
C SER A 94 -6.28 2.50 -20.07
N HIS A 95 -5.66 1.54 -19.37
CA HIS A 95 -5.08 0.32 -19.95
C HIS A 95 -5.56 -0.96 -19.24
N PRO A 96 -6.88 -1.30 -19.29
CA PRO A 96 -7.40 -2.48 -18.60
C PRO A 96 -6.98 -3.82 -19.24
N GLN A 97 -6.51 -3.81 -20.49
CA GLN A 97 -6.15 -5.01 -21.26
C GLN A 97 -4.91 -5.76 -20.73
N GLN A 98 -4.10 -5.12 -19.89
CA GLN A 98 -2.91 -5.76 -19.32
C GLN A 98 -3.23 -6.65 -18.12
N LEU A 99 -4.45 -6.57 -17.57
CA LEU A 99 -4.89 -7.35 -16.40
C LEU A 99 -5.32 -8.78 -16.75
N SER A 100 -5.74 -9.07 -17.99
CA SER A 100 -6.07 -10.44 -18.42
C SER A 100 -4.84 -11.25 -18.87
N MET A 101 -3.70 -10.59 -19.06
CA MET A 101 -2.48 -11.20 -19.61
C MET A 101 -1.55 -11.80 -18.55
N GLY A 102 -1.88 -11.68 -17.26
CA GLY A 102 -1.10 -12.23 -16.13
C GLY A 102 -1.70 -13.47 -15.48
N LEU A 103 -2.73 -14.07 -16.07
CA LEU A 103 -3.42 -15.28 -15.58
C LEU A 103 -3.16 -16.51 -16.48
N ILE A 104 -1.95 -16.62 -17.05
CA ILE A 104 -1.46 -17.86 -17.69
C ILE A 104 -0.16 -18.27 -17.02
#